data_AF-A0A420MBL3-F1
#
_entry.id   AF-A0A420MBL3-F1
#
_cell.length_a   1.000
_cell.length_b   1.000
_cell.length_c   1.000
_cell.angle_alpha   90.00
_cell.angle_beta   90.00
_cell.angle_gamma   90.00
#
_symmetry.space_group_name_H-M   'P 1'
#
loop_
_entity.id
_entity.type
_entity.pdbx_description
1 polymer ?
#
loop_
_entity_poly.entity_id
_entity_poly.type
_entity_poly.pdbx_seq_one_letter_code
_entity_poly.pdbx_strand_id
1 'polypeptide(L)'
;MNNETRWNSTYMMIERALRKQTDIRAFLFAIQEEENEARRIPADDILSSEDWQVLGEVNEILKPIYLQMMRTQGWGKGDSHGRLWEVLIEMEYLLEHFKDWEVFYSEVAAEIVGETHLDAAERIATAPTNFRERNSRPSRVRRLPARFEEDEVYALPQRSQPTRF
;
A
#
# COMPACT_ATOMS: atom_id res chain seq x y z
N MET A 1 0.69 3.35 -22.59
CA MET A 1 0.69 2.86 -21.20
C MET A 1 1.29 3.98 -20.37
N ASN A 2 0.49 4.66 -19.53
CA ASN A 2 0.90 5.86 -18.80
C ASN A 2 1.31 5.44 -17.38
N ASN A 3 2.61 5.25 -17.19
CA ASN A 3 3.20 4.70 -15.97
C ASN A 3 3.79 5.82 -15.10
N GLU A 4 3.77 7.06 -15.60
CA GLU A 4 4.56 8.20 -15.10
C GLU A 4 4.17 8.72 -13.71
N THR A 5 3.03 8.30 -13.14
CA THR A 5 2.45 9.00 -11.97
C THR A 5 1.85 8.12 -10.87
N ARG A 6 1.94 6.78 -10.92
CA ARG A 6 1.20 5.94 -9.94
C ARG A 6 1.67 6.18 -8.50
N TRP A 7 2.95 5.95 -8.19
CA TRP A 7 3.46 6.14 -6.84
C TRP A 7 3.46 7.60 -6.38
N ASN A 8 3.68 8.55 -7.31
CA ASN A 8 3.58 9.98 -7.00
C ASN A 8 2.15 10.38 -6.64
N SER A 9 1.16 9.92 -7.39
CA SER A 9 -0.25 10.21 -7.11
C SER A 9 -0.67 9.60 -5.79
N THR A 10 -0.21 8.38 -5.47
CA THR A 10 -0.46 7.73 -4.19
C THR A 10 0.17 8.50 -3.04
N TYR A 11 1.45 8.87 -3.13
CA TYR A 11 2.12 9.70 -2.13
C TYR A 11 1.36 11.01 -1.91
N MET A 12 1.09 11.77 -2.97
CA MET A 12 0.39 13.07 -2.86
C MET A 12 -1.03 12.94 -2.31
N MET A 13 -1.74 11.87 -2.66
CA MET A 13 -3.07 11.56 -2.14
C MET A 13 -3.00 11.32 -0.62
N ILE A 14 -2.09 10.45 -0.18
CA ILE A 14 -1.93 10.10 1.23
C ILE A 14 -1.44 11.31 2.03
N GLU A 15 -0.43 12.02 1.54
CA GLU A 15 0.12 13.22 2.17
C GLU A 15 -0.98 14.29 2.36
N ARG A 16 -1.86 14.47 1.36
CA ARG A 16 -3.02 15.37 1.48
C ARG A 16 -4.05 14.85 2.47
N ALA A 17 -4.34 13.55 2.47
CA ALA A 17 -5.29 12.93 3.41
C ALA A 17 -4.81 13.12 4.86
N LEU A 18 -3.52 12.92 5.15
CA LEU A 18 -2.93 13.14 6.46
C LEU A 18 -3.02 14.61 6.92
N ARG A 19 -2.69 15.56 6.03
CA ARG A 19 -2.86 17.00 6.32
C ARG A 19 -4.32 17.38 6.60
N LYS A 20 -5.27 16.65 6.03
CA LYS A 20 -6.70 16.88 6.14
C LYS A 20 -7.40 15.92 7.11
N GLN A 21 -6.65 15.14 7.89
CA GLN A 21 -7.21 14.10 8.75
C GLN A 21 -8.24 14.63 9.73
N THR A 22 -7.99 15.79 10.34
CA THR A 22 -8.92 16.45 11.28
C THR A 22 -10.21 16.86 10.57
N ASP A 23 -10.08 17.49 9.40
CA ASP A 23 -11.21 17.96 8.59
C ASP A 23 -12.05 16.78 8.10
N ILE A 24 -11.40 15.71 7.63
CA ILE A 24 -12.04 14.47 7.18
C ILE A 24 -12.79 13.81 8.34
N ARG A 25 -12.15 13.68 9.52
CA ARG A 25 -12.81 13.12 10.71
C ARG A 25 -14.02 13.95 11.13
N ALA A 26 -13.89 15.27 11.19
CA ALA A 26 -15.01 16.15 11.52
C ALA A 26 -16.19 16.00 10.54
N PHE A 27 -15.90 15.91 9.24
CA PHE A 27 -16.90 15.66 8.21
C PHE A 27 -17.59 14.29 8.38
N LEU A 28 -16.82 13.23 8.66
CA LEU A 28 -17.36 11.90 8.92
C LEU A 28 -18.29 11.87 10.14
N PHE A 29 -17.90 12.54 11.24
CA PHE A 29 -18.76 12.66 12.42
C PHE A 29 -20.10 13.35 12.11
N ALA A 30 -20.06 14.46 11.35
CA ALA A 30 -21.27 15.18 10.96
C ALA A 30 -22.23 14.34 10.09
N ILE A 31 -21.70 13.52 9.19
CA ILE A 31 -22.51 12.62 8.36
C ILE A 31 -23.07 11.44 9.16
N GLN A 32 -22.30 10.92 10.12
CA GLN A 32 -22.74 9.81 10.94
C GLN A 32 -23.93 10.19 11.85
N GLU A 33 -24.04 11.47 12.23
CA GLU A 33 -25.17 12.02 12.97
C GLU A 33 -26.44 12.21 12.12
N GLU A 34 -26.40 12.04 10.79
CA GLU A 34 -27.60 12.15 9.97
C GLU A 34 -28.66 11.08 10.34
N GLU A 35 -29.92 11.49 10.42
CA GLU A 35 -31.05 10.64 10.78
C GLU A 35 -31.36 9.57 9.71
N ASN A 36 -31.02 9.87 8.46
CA ASN A 36 -31.22 8.96 7.34
C ASN A 36 -30.05 7.98 7.22
N GLU A 37 -30.24 6.74 7.65
CA GLU A 37 -29.22 5.67 7.56
C GLU A 37 -28.70 5.45 6.13
N ALA A 38 -29.55 5.66 5.12
CA ALA A 38 -29.17 5.53 3.70
C ALA A 38 -28.18 6.60 3.21
N ARG A 39 -27.99 7.69 3.96
CA ARG A 39 -27.00 8.75 3.67
C ARG A 39 -25.71 8.61 4.47
N ARG A 40 -25.69 7.69 5.45
CA ARG A 40 -24.49 7.39 6.22
C ARG A 40 -23.50 6.62 5.38
N ILE A 41 -22.22 6.82 5.69
CA ILE A 41 -21.13 6.09 5.04
C ILE A 41 -21.06 4.69 5.66
N PRO A 42 -20.92 3.61 4.87
CA PRO A 42 -20.71 2.27 5.39
C PRO A 42 -19.50 2.21 6.32
N ALA A 43 -19.59 1.40 7.38
CA ALA A 43 -18.50 1.27 8.35
C ALA A 43 -17.17 0.81 7.72
N ASP A 44 -17.25 -0.01 6.67
CA ASP A 44 -16.08 -0.52 5.93
C ASP A 44 -15.31 0.58 5.17
N ASP A 45 -15.95 1.72 4.88
CA ASP A 45 -15.35 2.87 4.19
C ASP A 45 -14.74 3.89 5.16
N ILE A 46 -14.83 3.64 6.47
CA ILE A 46 -14.30 4.52 7.51
C ILE A 46 -12.94 3.99 7.98
N LEU A 47 -11.89 4.80 7.77
CA LEU A 47 -10.53 4.47 8.21
C LEU A 47 -10.42 4.48 9.75
N SER A 48 -10.00 3.35 10.30
CA SER A 48 -9.68 3.19 11.72
C SER A 48 -8.41 3.95 12.11
N SER A 49 -8.14 4.12 13.41
CA SER A 49 -6.90 4.75 13.89
C SER A 49 -5.65 4.03 13.39
N GLU A 50 -5.70 2.70 13.30
CA GLU A 50 -4.63 1.87 12.78
C GLU A 50 -4.43 2.11 11.27
N ASP A 51 -5.50 2.21 10.49
CA ASP A 51 -5.41 2.52 9.06
C ASP A 51 -4.74 3.89 8.82
N TRP A 52 -5.07 4.89 9.65
CA TRP A 52 -4.42 6.20 9.59
C TRP A 52 -2.91 6.13 9.92
N GLN A 53 -2.52 5.26 10.84
CA GLN A 53 -1.11 5.03 11.15
C GLN A 53 -0.39 4.37 9.97
N VAL A 54 -0.97 3.32 9.39
CA VAL A 54 -0.44 2.63 8.19
C VAL A 54 -0.29 3.61 7.03
N LEU A 55 -1.26 4.51 6.83
CA LEU A 55 -1.14 5.58 5.83
C LEU A 55 0.05 6.51 6.11
N GLY A 56 0.31 6.84 7.38
CA GLY A 56 1.50 7.59 7.79
C GLY A 56 2.81 6.88 7.45
N GLU A 57 2.89 5.59 7.78
CA GLU A 57 4.06 4.74 7.50
C GLU A 57 4.30 4.62 5.99
N VAL A 58 3.27 4.28 5.22
CA VAL A 58 3.34 4.20 3.75
C VAL A 58 3.76 5.54 3.14
N ASN A 59 3.29 6.66 3.69
CA ASN A 59 3.68 7.99 3.22
C ASN A 59 5.19 8.23 3.40
N GLU A 60 5.76 7.89 4.56
CA GLU A 60 7.19 8.04 4.82
C GLU A 60 8.03 7.03 4.01
N ILE A 61 7.53 5.82 3.75
CA ILE A 61 8.18 4.86 2.84
C ILE A 61 8.26 5.43 1.41
N LEU A 62 7.20 6.05 0.92
CA LEU A 62 7.12 6.56 -0.46
C LEU A 62 7.81 7.91 -0.66
N LYS A 63 7.97 8.70 0.40
CA LYS A 63 8.55 10.05 0.36
C LYS A 63 9.90 10.15 -0.37
N PRO A 64 10.92 9.32 -0.08
CA PRO A 64 12.20 9.44 -0.79
C PRO A 64 12.07 9.09 -2.27
N ILE A 65 11.17 8.17 -2.66
CA ILE A 65 10.88 7.87 -4.07
C ILE A 65 10.32 9.11 -4.77
N TYR A 66 9.35 9.77 -4.14
CA TYR A 66 8.73 10.97 -4.67
C TYR A 66 9.76 12.10 -4.84
N LEU A 67 10.56 12.37 -3.81
CA LEU A 67 11.60 13.39 -3.86
C LEU A 67 12.61 13.10 -4.96
N GLN A 68 13.04 11.85 -5.09
CA GLN A 68 14.00 11.45 -6.12
C GLN A 68 13.44 11.64 -7.53
N MET A 69 12.19 11.27 -7.75
CA MET A 69 11.52 11.48 -9.03
C MET A 69 11.36 12.97 -9.34
N MET A 70 10.98 13.78 -8.35
CA MET A 70 10.83 15.22 -8.52
C MET A 70 12.17 15.94 -8.74
N ARG A 71 13.25 15.40 -8.17
CA ARG A 71 14.60 15.92 -8.36
C ARG A 71 15.14 15.61 -9.76
N THR A 72 14.86 14.41 -10.28
CA THR A 72 15.41 13.91 -11.54
C THR A 72 14.53 14.12 -12.77
N GLN A 73 13.28 14.57 -12.59
CA GLN A 73 12.41 14.97 -13.71
C GLN A 73 12.98 16.19 -14.48
N GLY A 74 12.68 16.26 -15.77
CA GLY A 74 13.04 17.39 -16.64
C GLY A 74 14.46 17.34 -17.22
N TRP A 75 14.84 18.42 -17.91
CA TRP A 75 16.17 18.59 -18.52
C TRP A 75 16.97 19.54 -17.63
N GLY A 76 17.91 19.00 -16.86
CA GLY A 76 18.67 19.69 -15.82
C GLY A 76 19.26 21.03 -16.28
N LYS A 77 18.64 22.13 -15.85
CA LYS A 77 19.23 23.47 -15.89
C LYS A 77 19.70 23.78 -14.46
N GLY A 78 20.87 23.28 -14.07
CA GLY A 78 21.49 23.72 -12.81
C GLY A 78 22.36 22.74 -12.03
N ASP A 79 22.60 21.52 -12.51
CA ASP A 79 23.21 20.49 -11.65
C ASP A 79 24.72 20.49 -11.81
N SER A 80 25.46 20.44 -10.70
CA SER A 80 26.91 20.55 -10.77
C SER A 80 27.61 19.24 -11.18
N HIS A 81 26.94 18.08 -11.13
CA HIS A 81 27.52 16.76 -11.42
C HIS A 81 26.75 15.90 -12.46
N GLY A 82 25.65 16.43 -13.02
CA GLY A 82 24.81 15.73 -14.01
C GLY A 82 23.83 14.71 -13.40
N ARG A 83 22.71 14.46 -14.09
CA ARG A 83 21.57 13.68 -13.59
C ARG A 83 21.88 12.22 -13.26
N LEU A 84 22.72 11.57 -14.06
CA LEU A 84 23.08 10.17 -13.83
C LEU A 84 23.83 10.00 -12.50
N TRP A 85 24.69 10.97 -12.14
CA TRP A 85 25.41 10.95 -10.89
C TRP A 85 24.46 11.11 -9.70
N GLU A 86 23.49 12.04 -9.80
CA GLU A 86 22.44 12.19 -8.78
C GLU A 86 21.61 10.90 -8.61
N VAL A 87 21.26 10.23 -9.71
CA VAL A 87 20.52 8.95 -9.64
C VAL A 87 21.32 7.87 -8.89
N LEU A 88 22.61 7.73 -9.17
CA LEU A 88 23.41 6.65 -8.58
C LEU A 88 23.50 6.78 -7.06
N ILE A 89 23.79 7.98 -6.55
CA ILE A 89 23.87 8.24 -5.11
C ILE A 89 22.52 8.03 -4.43
N GLU A 90 21.45 8.50 -5.05
CA GLU A 90 20.10 8.41 -4.47
C GLU A 90 19.54 6.97 -4.49
N MET A 91 20.01 6.12 -5.41
CA MET A 91 19.68 4.68 -5.39
C MET A 91 20.30 3.96 -4.19
N GLU A 92 21.50 4.35 -3.77
CA GLU A 92 22.12 3.81 -2.55
C GLU A 92 21.30 4.21 -1.31
N TYR A 93 20.90 5.47 -1.24
CA TYR A 93 20.05 5.97 -0.16
C TYR A 93 18.66 5.29 -0.12
N LEU A 94 18.00 5.13 -1.28
CA LEU A 94 16.71 4.43 -1.36
C LEU A 94 16.81 2.99 -0.87
N LEU A 95 17.90 2.29 -1.22
CA LEU A 95 18.11 0.93 -0.77
C LEU A 95 18.29 0.84 0.75
N GLU A 96 19.07 1.75 1.33
CA GLU A 96 19.25 1.85 2.78
C GLU A 96 17.91 2.12 3.48
N HIS A 97 17.15 3.10 2.99
CA HIS A 97 15.82 3.43 3.52
C HIS A 97 14.88 2.23 3.52
N PHE A 98 14.79 1.46 2.43
CA PHE A 98 13.91 0.28 2.41
C PHE A 98 14.38 -0.84 3.34
N LYS A 99 15.69 -1.02 3.53
CA LYS A 99 16.22 -1.99 4.48
C LYS A 99 15.88 -1.60 5.92
N ASP A 100 15.94 -0.32 6.26
CA ASP A 100 15.57 0.15 7.60
C ASP A 100 14.09 -0.16 7.89
N TRP A 101 13.21 0.08 6.91
CA TRP A 101 11.80 -0.28 7.01
C TRP A 101 11.57 -1.80 7.04
N GLU A 102 12.33 -2.59 6.29
CA GLU A 102 12.28 -4.07 6.35
C GLU A 102 12.63 -4.57 7.75
N VAL A 103 13.72 -4.05 8.33
CA VAL A 103 14.17 -4.39 9.69
C VAL A 103 13.07 -4.04 10.69
N PHE A 104 12.54 -2.81 10.64
CA PHE A 104 11.47 -2.36 11.52
C PHE A 104 10.26 -3.32 11.52
N TYR A 105 9.73 -3.68 10.35
CA TYR A 105 8.59 -4.60 10.29
C TYR A 105 8.96 -6.04 10.63
N SER A 106 10.21 -6.46 10.41
CA SER A 106 10.67 -7.78 10.83
C SER A 106 10.73 -7.91 12.36
N GLU A 107 11.12 -6.85 13.06
CA GLU A 107 11.15 -6.76 14.52
C GLU A 107 9.73 -6.76 15.09
N VAL A 108 8.84 -5.93 14.54
CA VAL A 108 7.41 -5.90 14.93
C VAL A 108 6.77 -7.28 14.72
N ALA A 109 7.04 -7.94 13.60
CA ALA A 109 6.53 -9.27 13.34
C ALA A 109 7.05 -10.31 14.36
N ALA A 110 8.32 -10.20 14.77
CA ALA A 110 8.89 -11.07 15.80
C ALA A 110 8.28 -10.83 17.18
N GLU A 111 8.03 -9.57 17.55
CA GLU A 111 7.38 -9.19 18.82
C GLU A 111 5.95 -9.73 18.91
N ILE A 112 5.14 -9.55 17.88
CA ILE A 112 3.76 -10.08 17.82
C ILE A 112 3.75 -11.61 17.96
N VAL A 113 4.69 -12.31 17.31
CA VAL A 113 4.81 -13.78 17.41
C VAL A 113 5.25 -14.22 18.81
N GLY A 114 6.12 -13.45 19.46
CA GLY A 114 6.54 -13.70 20.85
C GLY A 114 5.40 -13.48 21.84
N GLU A 115 4.66 -12.39 21.70
CA GLU A 115 3.57 -12.00 22.59
C GLU A 115 2.36 -12.96 22.47
N THR A 116 2.01 -13.36 21.24
CA THR A 116 0.97 -14.38 21.02
C THR A 116 1.33 -15.75 21.60
N HIS A 117 2.61 -16.11 21.65
CA HIS A 117 3.07 -17.35 22.28
C HIS A 117 3.00 -17.28 23.82
N LEU A 118 3.28 -16.11 24.41
CA LEU A 118 3.13 -15.87 25.85
C LEU A 118 1.65 -15.85 26.27
N ASP A 119 0.79 -15.16 25.50
CA ASP A 119 -0.66 -15.13 25.71
C ASP A 119 -1.32 -16.50 25.56
N ALA A 120 -0.87 -17.31 24.59
CA ALA A 120 -1.34 -18.68 24.43
C ALA A 120 -0.93 -19.54 25.64
N ALA A 121 0.29 -19.39 26.14
CA ALA A 121 0.77 -20.12 27.33
C ALA A 121 0.00 -19.70 28.60
N GLU A 122 -0.31 -18.41 28.77
CA GLU A 122 -1.08 -17.90 29.91
C GLU A 122 -2.55 -18.32 29.87
N ARG A 123 -3.16 -18.36 28.69
CA ARG A 123 -4.53 -18.89 28.46
C ARG A 123 -4.63 -20.39 28.72
N ILE A 124 -3.58 -21.16 28.43
CA ILE A 124 -3.52 -22.60 28.77
C ILE A 124 -3.41 -22.80 30.29
N ALA A 125 -2.76 -21.89 31.02
CA ALA A 125 -2.58 -21.98 32.45
C ALA A 125 -3.84 -21.62 33.28
N THR A 126 -4.80 -20.89 32.71
CA THR A 126 -5.96 -20.35 33.45
C THR A 126 -7.34 -20.82 32.99
N ALA A 127 -7.46 -21.65 31.95
CA ALA A 127 -8.77 -22.10 31.47
C ALA A 127 -9.29 -23.35 32.23
N PRO A 128 -10.45 -23.29 32.93
CA PRO A 128 -11.14 -24.50 33.33
C PRO A 128 -11.75 -25.14 32.08
N THR A 129 -11.57 -26.46 31.98
CA THR A 129 -12.12 -27.32 30.92
C THR A 129 -13.63 -27.13 30.84
N ASN A 130 -14.12 -26.41 29.82
CA ASN A 130 -15.42 -26.58 29.13
C ASN A 130 -15.64 -25.41 28.17
N PHE A 131 -15.18 -25.50 26.92
CA PHE A 131 -15.73 -24.68 25.85
C PHE A 131 -16.11 -25.53 24.65
N ARG A 132 -17.43 -25.71 24.58
CA ARG A 132 -18.24 -26.34 23.56
C ARG A 132 -17.99 -25.69 22.20
N GLU A 133 -17.66 -26.52 21.22
CA GLU A 133 -17.50 -26.21 19.81
C GLU A 133 -18.66 -25.36 19.27
N ARG A 134 -18.31 -24.21 18.67
CA ARG A 134 -19.18 -23.54 17.69
C ARG A 134 -18.35 -23.30 16.43
N ASN A 135 -18.39 -24.30 15.55
CA ASN A 135 -17.78 -24.27 14.22
C ASN A 135 -18.44 -23.19 13.35
N SER A 136 -17.71 -22.12 13.06
CA SER A 136 -17.98 -21.21 11.94
C SER A 136 -16.74 -21.19 11.04
N ARG A 137 -16.94 -21.59 9.77
CA ARG A 137 -15.90 -21.95 8.79
C ARG A 137 -14.95 -20.79 8.42
N PRO A 138 -13.64 -21.06 8.27
CA PRO A 138 -12.73 -20.20 7.52
C PRO A 138 -12.85 -20.48 6.01
N SER A 139 -13.17 -19.46 5.21
CA SER A 139 -13.04 -19.55 3.76
C SER A 139 -12.14 -18.43 3.24
N ARG A 140 -10.95 -18.79 2.75
CA ARG A 140 -10.20 -18.01 1.76
C ARG A 140 -9.18 -18.92 1.07
N VAL A 141 -9.68 -19.76 0.16
CA VAL A 141 -8.86 -20.35 -0.89
C VAL A 141 -8.52 -19.20 -1.84
N ARG A 142 -7.25 -18.75 -1.86
CA ARG A 142 -6.76 -17.81 -2.86
C ARG A 142 -6.70 -18.54 -4.21
N ARG A 143 -7.73 -18.38 -5.05
CA ARG A 143 -7.63 -18.71 -6.48
C ARG A 143 -6.82 -17.62 -7.18
N LEU A 144 -5.90 -18.02 -8.07
CA LEU A 144 -5.20 -17.11 -8.97
C LEU A 144 -6.22 -16.37 -9.86
N PRO A 145 -5.98 -15.09 -10.20
CA PRO A 145 -6.80 -14.37 -11.18
C PRO A 145 -6.72 -15.02 -12.56
N ALA A 146 -7.87 -15.25 -13.17
CA ALA A 146 -8.09 -15.94 -14.46
C ALA A 146 -7.55 -15.20 -15.71
N ARG A 147 -6.53 -14.34 -15.58
CA ARG A 147 -5.84 -13.73 -16.73
C ARG A 147 -4.62 -14.57 -17.19
N PHE A 148 -4.27 -15.59 -16.44
CA PHE A 148 -3.08 -16.41 -16.67
C PHE A 148 -3.37 -17.89 -16.94
N GLU A 149 -4.63 -18.26 -17.11
CA GLU A 149 -5.02 -19.58 -17.61
C GLU A 149 -5.57 -19.41 -19.03
N GLU A 150 -5.02 -20.19 -19.96
CA GLU A 150 -5.52 -20.46 -21.32
C GLU A 150 -4.97 -19.59 -22.47
N ASP A 151 -3.87 -20.12 -23.02
CA ASP A 151 -3.72 -20.58 -24.41
C ASP A 151 -3.50 -19.61 -25.58
N GLU A 152 -2.27 -19.71 -26.10
CA GLU A 152 -1.94 -19.99 -27.50
C GLU A 152 -3.01 -19.71 -28.56
N VAL A 153 -2.87 -18.58 -29.28
CA VAL A 153 -3.07 -18.55 -30.73
C VAL A 153 -2.04 -17.61 -31.36
N TYR A 154 -1.01 -18.21 -31.95
CA TYR A 154 -0.22 -17.58 -33.01
C TYR A 154 -1.15 -17.26 -34.19
N ALA A 155 -1.39 -15.98 -34.46
CA ALA A 155 -1.81 -15.52 -35.78
C ALA A 155 -1.08 -14.20 -36.10
N LEU A 156 0.05 -14.32 -36.80
CA LEU A 156 0.72 -13.19 -37.44
C LEU A 156 -0.18 -12.65 -38.57
N PRO A 157 -0.51 -11.35 -38.62
CA PRO A 157 -0.97 -10.74 -39.85
C PRO A 157 0.25 -10.46 -40.73
N GLN A 158 0.21 -11.06 -41.92
CA GLN A 158 1.23 -10.94 -42.95
C GLN A 158 1.46 -9.50 -43.38
N ARG A 159 2.74 -9.23 -43.63
CA ARG A 159 3.27 -8.11 -44.41
C ARG A 159 2.56 -8.01 -45.77
N SER A 160 1.92 -6.87 -46.05
CA SER A 160 1.62 -6.43 -47.41
C SER A 160 2.21 -5.03 -47.65
N GLN A 161 3.04 -4.94 -48.69
CA GLN A 161 3.76 -3.77 -49.19
C GLN A 161 2.82 -2.75 -49.90
N PRO A 162 3.31 -1.54 -50.25
CA PRO A 162 2.47 -0.40 -50.61
C PRO A 162 2.06 -0.41 -52.08
N THR A 163 0.88 0.16 -52.37
CA THR A 163 0.44 0.42 -53.76
C THR A 163 0.52 1.92 -54.05
N ARG A 164 1.38 2.26 -55.01
CA ARG A 164 1.42 3.54 -55.73
C ARG A 164 0.04 3.86 -56.33
N PHE A 165 -0.37 5.12 -56.25
CA PHE A 165 -0.83 5.91 -57.38
C PHE A 165 -0.46 7.37 -57.15
#